data_AF-A0A2V8G4J8-F1
#
_entry.id   AF-A0A2V8G4J8-F1
#
_cell.length_a   1.000
_cell.length_b   1.000
_cell.length_c   1.000
_cell.angle_alpha   90.00
_cell.angle_beta   90.00
_cell.angle_gamma   90.00
#
_symmetry.space_group_name_H-M   'P 1'
#
loop_
_entity.id
_entity.type
_entity.pdbx_description
1 polymer ?
#
loop_
_entity_poly.entity_id
_entity_poly.type
_entity_poly.pdbx_seq_one_letter_code
_entity_poly.pdbx_strand_id
1 'polypeptide(L)'
;MSGPDVEFPSPPASWLDQWLIWRLVKRRLAHEPSPFNQRDPDNVARLAASMTAVDDAEFRSVESFREFYDSLIRGVRSDGSTFIAASQPFLYSASLPEPERRSLYFAPIFCAENGRYPSMNAMIRGMTLFNETARSVADAEHVPFIDFAGTVPRTAQFFSDDVHLRPAGNRLVAERAVDLIEQMHLIND
;
A
#
# COMPACT_ATOMS: atom_id res chain seq x y z
N MET A 1 -9.07 17.63 0.43
CA MET A 1 -7.65 17.23 0.47
C MET A 1 -7.50 16.17 -0.59
N SER A 2 -7.15 16.58 -1.81
CA SER A 2 -6.58 15.71 -2.83
C SER A 2 -5.19 15.29 -2.33
N GLY A 3 -4.85 14.01 -2.45
CA GLY A 3 -3.48 13.56 -2.20
C GLY A 3 -2.52 14.21 -3.21
N PRO A 4 -1.25 14.43 -2.86
CA PRO A 4 -0.30 15.16 -3.69
C PRO A 4 0.18 14.40 -4.94
N ASP A 5 -0.28 13.18 -5.19
CA ASP A 5 0.46 12.24 -6.04
C ASP A 5 -0.17 11.91 -7.39
N VAL A 6 -1.36 12.42 -7.71
CA VAL A 6 -1.90 12.34 -9.07
C VAL A 6 -2.52 13.71 -9.44
N GLU A 7 -2.49 14.07 -10.73
CA GLU A 7 -3.25 15.20 -11.28
C GLU A 7 -3.72 14.81 -12.69
N PHE A 8 -4.97 15.16 -13.07
CA PHE A 8 -5.42 15.04 -14.47
C PHE A 8 -6.03 16.35 -14.97
N PRO A 9 -5.82 16.70 -16.25
CA PRO A 9 -6.30 17.96 -16.81
C PRO A 9 -7.83 17.97 -16.97
N SER A 10 -8.47 19.08 -16.58
CA SER A 10 -9.91 19.35 -16.80
C SER A 10 -10.10 20.61 -17.66
N PRO A 11 -11.09 20.64 -18.57
CA PRO A 11 -11.40 21.83 -19.37
C PRO A 11 -12.08 22.94 -18.53
N PRO A 12 -12.02 24.22 -18.95
CA PRO A 12 -12.55 25.33 -18.16
C PRO A 12 -14.09 25.35 -18.19
N ALA A 13 -14.75 24.86 -17.14
CA ALA A 13 -16.17 25.07 -16.89
C ALA A 13 -16.41 26.44 -16.22
N SER A 14 -17.52 27.12 -16.51
CA SER A 14 -17.84 28.40 -15.85
C SER A 14 -18.09 28.21 -14.36
N TRP A 15 -17.92 29.27 -13.54
CA TRP A 15 -18.10 29.19 -12.08
C TRP A 15 -19.51 28.75 -11.65
N LEU A 16 -20.54 29.07 -12.47
CA LEU A 16 -21.92 28.64 -12.24
C LEU A 16 -22.11 27.15 -12.52
N ASP A 17 -21.49 26.65 -13.59
CA ASP A 17 -21.52 25.22 -13.94
C ASP A 17 -20.79 24.40 -12.87
N GLN A 18 -19.62 24.88 -12.44
CA GLN A 18 -18.88 24.27 -11.34
C GLN A 18 -19.70 24.26 -10.04
N TRP A 19 -20.39 25.35 -9.71
CA TRP A 19 -21.21 25.43 -8.50
C TRP A 19 -22.42 24.49 -8.55
N LEU A 20 -23.13 24.42 -9.67
CA LEU A 20 -24.29 23.54 -9.85
C LEU A 20 -23.90 22.06 -9.85
N ILE A 21 -22.84 21.70 -10.58
CA ILE A 21 -22.24 20.36 -10.56
C ILE A 21 -21.83 20.02 -9.14
N TRP A 22 -21.17 20.94 -8.43
CA TRP A 22 -20.71 20.70 -7.08
C TRP A 22 -21.86 20.52 -6.07
N ARG A 23 -22.97 21.24 -6.27
CA ARG A 23 -24.17 21.11 -5.44
C ARG A 23 -24.90 19.78 -5.67
N LEU A 24 -24.96 19.31 -6.92
CA LEU A 24 -25.52 18.00 -7.27
C LEU A 24 -24.64 16.85 -6.78
N VAL A 25 -23.32 16.97 -6.96
CA VAL A 25 -22.33 16.01 -6.47
C VAL A 25 -22.36 15.93 -4.94
N LYS A 26 -22.36 17.07 -4.22
CA LYS A 26 -22.52 17.07 -2.76
C LYS A 26 -23.81 16.42 -2.29
N ARG A 27 -24.94 16.64 -2.99
CA ARG A 27 -26.23 16.06 -2.62
C ARG A 27 -26.27 14.54 -2.85
N ARG A 28 -25.55 14.05 -3.86
CA ARG A 28 -25.34 12.61 -4.10
C ARG A 28 -24.40 11.99 -3.07
N LEU A 29 -23.26 12.62 -2.82
CA LEU A 29 -22.27 12.19 -1.83
C LEU A 29 -22.81 12.23 -0.39
N ALA A 30 -23.73 13.15 -0.07
CA ALA A 30 -24.36 13.24 1.25
C ALA A 30 -25.37 12.11 1.55
N HIS A 31 -25.73 11.29 0.56
CA HIS A 31 -26.60 10.11 0.72
C HIS A 31 -25.84 8.79 0.51
N GLU A 32 -24.54 8.87 0.19
CA GLU A 32 -23.69 7.70 0.11
C GLU A 32 -23.01 7.47 1.47
N PRO A 33 -23.02 6.23 2.00
CA PRO A 33 -22.29 5.92 3.22
C PRO A 33 -20.82 6.31 3.03
N SER A 34 -20.25 7.00 4.03
CA SER A 34 -18.84 7.42 4.00
C SER A 34 -17.97 6.21 3.64
N PRO A 35 -17.19 6.27 2.55
CA PRO A 35 -16.33 5.16 2.14
C PRO A 35 -15.25 4.89 3.20
N PHE A 36 -14.98 5.86 4.08
CA PHE A 36 -13.98 5.79 5.13
C PHE A 36 -14.48 5.13 6.43
N ASN A 37 -15.80 5.12 6.69
CA ASN A 37 -16.31 4.78 8.02
C ASN A 37 -16.70 3.31 8.23
N GLN A 38 -16.71 2.46 7.20
CA GLN A 38 -17.22 1.08 7.40
C GLN A 38 -16.43 -0.06 6.76
N ARG A 39 -15.38 0.18 5.95
CA ARG A 39 -14.68 -0.89 5.19
C ARG A 39 -15.67 -1.90 4.58
N ASP A 40 -16.85 -1.41 4.20
CA ASP A 40 -17.95 -2.24 3.73
C ASP A 40 -17.59 -2.77 2.33
N PRO A 41 -17.36 -4.08 2.15
CA PRO A 41 -16.95 -4.65 0.88
C PRO A 41 -17.94 -4.37 -0.26
N ASP A 42 -19.22 -4.15 0.07
CA ASP A 42 -20.23 -3.80 -0.93
C ASP A 42 -20.06 -2.34 -1.40
N ASN A 43 -19.79 -1.42 -0.47
CA ASN A 43 -19.53 -0.03 -0.81
C ASN A 43 -18.21 0.14 -1.58
N VAL A 44 -17.15 -0.57 -1.18
CA VAL A 44 -15.85 -0.58 -1.87
C VAL A 44 -16.01 -1.09 -3.30
N ALA A 45 -16.68 -2.23 -3.47
CA ALA A 45 -16.94 -2.81 -4.78
C ALA A 45 -17.76 -1.86 -5.67
N ARG A 46 -18.76 -1.17 -5.10
CA ARG A 46 -19.56 -0.19 -5.82
C ARG A 46 -18.75 1.02 -6.28
N LEU A 47 -17.87 1.55 -5.41
CA LEU A 47 -16.98 2.65 -5.76
C LEU A 47 -16.00 2.22 -6.87
N ALA A 48 -15.35 1.07 -6.71
CA ALA A 48 -14.44 0.50 -7.70
C ALA A 48 -15.12 0.31 -9.06
N ALA A 49 -16.37 -0.20 -9.08
CA ALA A 49 -17.16 -0.37 -10.30
C ALA A 49 -17.55 0.94 -11.01
N SER A 50 -17.48 2.08 -10.31
CA SER A 50 -17.72 3.40 -10.90
C SER A 50 -16.49 4.04 -11.55
N MET A 51 -15.34 3.38 -11.45
CA MET A 51 -14.03 3.87 -11.89
C MET A 51 -13.33 2.86 -12.80
N THR A 52 -12.25 3.29 -13.44
CA THR A 52 -11.47 2.46 -14.34
C THR A 52 -10.18 1.99 -13.66
N ALA A 53 -10.04 0.68 -13.48
CA ALA A 53 -8.76 0.08 -13.07
C ALA A 53 -7.75 0.19 -14.22
N VAL A 54 -6.54 0.67 -13.95
CA VAL A 54 -5.52 0.87 -14.99
C VAL A 54 -4.17 0.26 -14.62
N ASP A 55 -3.48 -0.25 -15.64
CA ASP A 55 -2.18 -0.90 -15.50
C ASP A 55 -1.00 0.06 -15.68
N ASP A 56 -1.20 1.29 -16.12
CA ASP A 56 -0.15 2.26 -16.43
C ASP A 56 0.21 3.18 -15.25
N ALA A 57 -0.06 2.75 -14.02
CA ALA A 57 0.27 3.52 -12.82
C ALA A 57 1.80 3.75 -12.70
N GLU A 58 2.19 5.01 -12.51
CA GLU A 58 3.58 5.41 -12.27
C GLU A 58 3.87 5.57 -10.78
N PHE A 59 4.93 4.94 -10.28
CA PHE A 59 5.33 5.00 -8.87
C PHE A 59 6.40 6.09 -8.66
N ARG A 60 5.99 7.36 -8.78
CA ARG A 60 6.89 8.52 -8.78
C ARG A 60 7.68 8.69 -7.47
N SER A 61 7.15 8.18 -6.36
CA SER A 61 7.76 8.27 -5.02
C SER A 61 8.85 7.24 -4.76
N VAL A 62 9.18 6.35 -5.71
CA VAL A 62 10.22 5.30 -5.51
C VAL A 62 11.60 5.90 -5.27
N GLU A 63 11.96 6.99 -5.98
CA GLU A 63 13.26 7.64 -5.77
C GLU A 63 13.35 8.30 -4.40
N SER A 64 12.34 9.09 -4.02
CA SER A 64 12.31 9.72 -2.70
C SER A 64 12.23 8.68 -1.58
N PHE A 65 11.51 7.57 -1.78
CA PHE A 65 11.53 6.44 -0.85
C PHE A 65 12.94 5.88 -0.68
N ARG A 66 13.69 5.67 -1.77
CA ARG A 66 15.08 5.23 -1.71
C ARG A 66 15.94 6.18 -0.88
N GLU A 67 15.86 7.48 -1.17
CA GLU A 67 16.62 8.53 -0.48
C GLU A 67 16.31 8.58 1.02
N PHE A 68 15.02 8.53 1.38
CA PHE A 68 14.60 8.57 2.79
C PHE A 68 14.91 7.27 3.52
N TYR A 69 14.80 6.11 2.86
CA TYR A 69 15.12 4.83 3.47
C TYR A 69 16.63 4.69 3.73
N ASP A 70 17.47 5.13 2.79
CA ASP A 70 18.92 5.26 2.98
C ASP A 70 19.25 6.17 4.17
N SER A 71 18.65 7.36 4.20
CA SER A 71 18.84 8.33 5.28
C SER A 71 18.42 7.77 6.65
N LEU A 72 17.31 7.02 6.70
CA LEU A 72 16.84 6.35 7.92
C LEU A 72 17.85 5.32 8.41
N ILE A 73 18.35 4.44 7.53
CA ILE A 73 19.34 3.43 7.88
C ILE A 73 20.59 4.09 8.46
N ARG A 74 21.11 5.11 7.79
CA ARG A 74 22.30 5.83 8.24
C ARG A 74 22.08 6.53 9.58
N GLY A 75 20.93 7.16 9.78
CA GLY A 75 20.57 7.80 11.04
C GLY A 75 20.51 6.82 12.22
N VAL A 76 19.83 5.68 12.04
CA VAL A 76 19.76 4.66 13.10
C VAL A 76 21.15 4.07 13.41
N ARG A 77 21.97 3.84 12.39
CA ARG A 77 23.33 3.33 12.57
C ARG A 77 24.28 4.34 13.20
N SER A 78 24.12 5.64 12.95
CA SER A 78 24.94 6.66 13.60
C SER A 78 24.73 6.72 15.11
N ASP A 79 23.58 6.25 15.59
CA ASP A 79 23.26 6.12 17.00
C ASP A 79 23.80 4.82 17.63
N GLY A 80 24.58 4.03 16.88
CA GLY A 80 25.13 2.75 17.33
C GLY A 80 24.12 1.60 17.39
N SER A 81 22.90 1.81 16.88
CA SER A 81 21.87 0.78 16.84
C SER A 81 22.03 -0.12 15.61
N THR A 82 21.62 -1.39 15.75
CA THR A 82 21.53 -2.31 14.62
C THR A 82 20.22 -2.04 13.87
N PHE A 83 20.32 -1.71 12.58
CA PHE A 83 19.16 -1.62 11.70
C PHE A 83 18.96 -2.94 10.96
N ILE A 84 17.75 -3.50 11.01
CA ILE A 84 17.35 -4.65 10.21
C ILE A 84 16.26 -4.17 9.26
N ALA A 85 16.53 -4.21 7.96
CA ALA A 85 15.56 -3.89 6.93
C ALA A 85 14.63 -5.08 6.68
N ALA A 86 13.44 -4.82 6.12
CA ALA A 86 12.52 -5.90 5.75
C ALA A 86 11.60 -5.51 4.59
N SER A 87 11.14 -6.51 3.83
CA SER A 87 10.05 -6.33 2.86
C SER A 87 8.68 -6.23 3.56
N GLN A 88 7.74 -5.49 2.97
CA GLN A 88 6.36 -5.37 3.44
C GLN A 88 5.49 -6.49 2.82
N PRO A 89 4.86 -7.37 3.63
CA PRO A 89 3.84 -8.29 3.14
C PRO A 89 2.61 -7.57 2.58
N PHE A 90 1.97 -8.18 1.58
CA PHE A 90 0.74 -7.67 0.99
C PHE A 90 -0.14 -8.80 0.42
N LEU A 91 -1.44 -8.57 0.39
CA LEU A 91 -2.44 -9.57 -0.05
C LEU A 91 -2.59 -9.66 -1.58
N TYR A 92 -2.24 -8.60 -2.32
CA TYR A 92 -2.48 -8.53 -3.77
C TYR A 92 -1.94 -9.75 -4.52
N SER A 93 -2.85 -10.44 -5.22
CA SER A 93 -2.55 -11.59 -6.07
C SER A 93 -3.52 -11.67 -7.24
N ALA A 94 -3.02 -12.05 -8.42
CA ALA A 94 -3.86 -12.31 -9.58
C ALA A 94 -4.85 -13.46 -9.32
N SER A 95 -4.46 -14.44 -8.50
CA SER A 95 -5.26 -15.61 -8.15
C SER A 95 -6.17 -15.41 -6.94
N LEU A 96 -6.32 -14.17 -6.43
CA LEU A 96 -7.14 -13.91 -5.25
C LEU A 96 -8.64 -14.16 -5.57
N PRO A 97 -9.36 -14.97 -4.76
CA PRO A 97 -10.78 -15.25 -4.96
C PRO A 97 -11.64 -13.98 -4.89
N GLU A 98 -12.75 -13.95 -5.64
CA GLU A 98 -13.61 -12.76 -5.71
C GLU A 98 -14.09 -12.22 -4.35
N PRO A 99 -14.56 -13.04 -3.39
CA PRO A 99 -14.96 -12.53 -2.08
C PRO A 99 -13.84 -11.78 -1.35
N GLU A 100 -12.59 -12.25 -1.49
CA GLU A 100 -11.42 -11.62 -0.90
C GLU A 100 -11.01 -10.37 -1.68
N ARG A 101 -11.07 -10.42 -3.03
CA ARG A 101 -10.79 -9.26 -3.89
C ARG A 101 -11.70 -8.07 -3.57
N ARG A 102 -12.96 -8.32 -3.22
CA ARG A 102 -13.93 -7.27 -2.83
C ARG A 102 -13.59 -6.57 -1.51
N SER A 103 -12.77 -7.19 -0.67
CA SER A 103 -12.27 -6.56 0.56
C SER A 103 -11.05 -5.67 0.34
N LEU A 104 -10.46 -5.68 -0.86
CA LEU A 104 -9.34 -4.81 -1.21
C LEU A 104 -9.87 -3.41 -1.49
N TYR A 105 -9.49 -2.47 -0.64
CA TYR A 105 -10.02 -1.12 -0.69
C TYR A 105 -8.94 -0.07 -0.96
N PHE A 106 -7.66 -0.43 -0.87
CA PHE A 106 -6.60 0.57 -0.88
C PHE A 106 -6.54 1.34 -2.19
N ALA A 107 -6.48 0.63 -3.32
CA ALA A 107 -6.41 1.23 -4.64
C ALA A 107 -7.63 2.12 -4.99
N PRO A 108 -8.89 1.64 -4.88
CA PRO A 108 -10.05 2.45 -5.23
C PRO A 108 -10.37 3.59 -4.23
N ILE A 109 -9.88 3.54 -2.99
CA ILE A 109 -10.15 4.60 -2.00
C ILE A 109 -9.01 5.62 -1.92
N PHE A 110 -7.76 5.17 -1.89
CA PHE A 110 -6.60 6.02 -1.57
C PHE A 110 -5.73 6.35 -2.77
N CYS A 111 -5.77 5.52 -3.82
CA CYS A 111 -4.98 5.74 -5.04
C CYS A 111 -5.84 6.19 -6.22
N ALA A 112 -7.15 6.35 -6.00
CA ALA A 112 -8.07 6.73 -7.06
C ALA A 112 -7.93 8.22 -7.37
N GLU A 113 -7.82 8.52 -8.65
CA GLU A 113 -7.85 9.88 -9.12
C GLU A 113 -8.46 10.01 -10.52
N ASN A 114 -9.26 11.06 -10.71
CA ASN A 114 -9.99 11.37 -11.94
C ASN A 114 -10.71 10.14 -12.53
N GLY A 115 -11.34 9.38 -11.64
CA GLY A 115 -12.10 8.18 -11.98
C GLY A 115 -11.26 6.99 -12.42
N ARG A 116 -9.95 7.00 -12.21
CA ARG A 116 -9.02 5.90 -12.46
C ARG A 116 -8.35 5.46 -11.17
N TYR A 117 -7.99 4.19 -11.04
CA TYR A 117 -7.19 3.70 -9.93
C TYR A 117 -6.26 2.57 -10.39
N PRO A 118 -5.14 2.29 -9.69
CA PRO A 118 -4.25 1.20 -10.06
C PRO A 118 -4.97 -0.15 -10.02
N SER A 119 -4.81 -0.94 -11.08
CA SER A 119 -5.31 -2.31 -11.15
C SER A 119 -4.64 -3.20 -10.09
N MET A 120 -5.16 -4.42 -9.90
CA MET A 120 -4.48 -5.46 -9.11
C MET A 120 -3.03 -5.68 -9.57
N ASN A 121 -2.79 -5.76 -10.88
CA ASN A 121 -1.44 -5.98 -11.41
C ASN A 121 -0.54 -4.77 -11.14
N ALA A 122 -1.07 -3.56 -11.24
CA ALA A 122 -0.35 -2.35 -10.87
C ALA A 122 0.02 -2.36 -9.38
N MET A 123 -0.92 -2.69 -8.48
CA MET A 123 -0.63 -2.80 -7.05
C MET A 123 0.44 -3.85 -6.74
N ILE A 124 0.40 -5.02 -7.40
CA ILE A 124 1.45 -6.04 -7.25
C ILE A 124 2.80 -5.48 -7.67
N ARG A 125 2.89 -4.83 -8.85
CA ARG A 125 4.14 -4.25 -9.33
C ARG A 125 4.67 -3.17 -8.39
N GLY A 126 3.80 -2.29 -7.90
CA GLY A 126 4.16 -1.24 -6.95
C GLY A 126 4.76 -1.83 -5.67
N MET A 127 4.03 -2.73 -5.00
CA MET A 127 4.52 -3.35 -3.77
C MET A 127 5.84 -4.11 -3.98
N THR A 128 5.97 -4.84 -5.09
CA THR A 128 7.23 -5.50 -5.46
C THR A 128 8.36 -4.49 -5.63
N LEU A 129 8.13 -3.40 -6.38
CA LEU A 129 9.14 -2.37 -6.64
C LEU A 129 9.63 -1.67 -5.36
N PHE A 130 8.74 -1.34 -4.44
CA PHE A 130 9.14 -0.75 -3.15
C PHE A 130 9.91 -1.74 -2.28
N ASN A 131 9.49 -3.01 -2.23
CA ASN A 131 10.20 -4.06 -1.50
C ASN A 131 11.61 -4.33 -2.08
N GLU A 132 11.73 -4.37 -3.40
CA GLU A 132 13.01 -4.52 -4.10
C GLU A 132 13.91 -3.30 -3.87
N THR A 133 13.34 -2.09 -3.88
CA THR A 133 14.07 -0.86 -3.57
C THR A 133 14.60 -0.89 -2.13
N ALA A 134 13.79 -1.28 -1.15
CA ALA A 134 14.23 -1.44 0.23
C ALA A 134 15.36 -2.46 0.36
N ARG A 135 15.27 -3.60 -0.36
CA ARG A 135 16.34 -4.61 -0.40
C ARG A 135 17.62 -4.05 -1.00
N SER A 136 17.54 -3.37 -2.15
CA SER A 136 18.72 -2.79 -2.80
C SER A 136 19.43 -1.75 -1.92
N VAL A 137 18.67 -0.92 -1.19
CA VAL A 137 19.27 0.02 -0.24
C VAL A 137 19.91 -0.72 0.93
N ALA A 138 19.24 -1.73 1.48
CA ALA A 138 19.79 -2.55 2.56
C ALA A 138 21.11 -3.22 2.16
N ASP A 139 21.17 -3.80 0.94
CA ASP A 139 22.38 -4.41 0.38
C ASP A 139 23.51 -3.38 0.21
N ALA A 140 23.20 -2.18 -0.31
CA ALA A 140 24.18 -1.10 -0.48
C ALA A 140 24.76 -0.61 0.87
N GLU A 141 23.91 -0.50 1.88
CA GLU A 141 24.29 -0.09 3.23
C GLU A 141 24.85 -1.25 4.07
N HIS A 142 24.90 -2.47 3.51
CA HIS A 142 25.36 -3.70 4.17
C HIS A 142 24.62 -3.98 5.48
N VAL A 143 23.31 -3.72 5.51
CA VAL A 143 22.45 -4.07 6.65
C VAL A 143 21.66 -5.35 6.38
N PRO A 144 21.36 -6.15 7.41
CA PRO A 144 20.54 -7.34 7.24
C PRO A 144 19.16 -7.01 6.66
N PHE A 145 18.65 -7.91 5.82
CA PHE A 145 17.33 -7.79 5.21
C PHE A 145 16.49 -9.05 5.47
N ILE A 146 15.28 -8.89 6.01
CA ILE A 146 14.31 -9.97 6.18
C ILE A 146 13.25 -9.92 5.09
N ASP A 147 13.05 -11.02 4.38
CA ASP A 147 11.98 -11.13 3.39
C ASP A 147 10.63 -11.56 4.01
N PHE A 148 9.94 -10.64 4.68
CA PHE A 148 8.59 -10.94 5.20
C PHE A 148 7.56 -11.13 4.08
N ALA A 149 7.67 -10.37 2.98
CA ALA A 149 6.76 -10.49 1.84
C ALA A 149 6.79 -11.87 1.17
N GLY A 150 7.96 -12.50 1.12
CA GLY A 150 8.11 -13.90 0.69
C GLY A 150 7.72 -14.93 1.76
N THR A 151 7.67 -14.53 3.03
CA THR A 151 7.36 -15.42 4.17
C THR A 151 5.85 -15.60 4.37
N VAL A 152 5.06 -14.54 4.22
CA VAL A 152 3.61 -14.58 4.50
C VAL A 152 2.82 -14.95 3.24
N PRO A 153 2.05 -16.06 3.24
CA PRO A 153 1.21 -16.42 2.10
C PRO A 153 0.16 -15.34 1.82
N ARG A 154 -0.03 -15.01 0.53
CA ARG A 154 -0.96 -13.97 0.06
C ARG A 154 -2.42 -14.48 0.03
N THR A 155 -2.96 -14.80 1.20
CA THR A 155 -4.34 -15.27 1.37
C THR A 155 -5.02 -14.55 2.54
N ALA A 156 -6.35 -14.39 2.50
CA ALA A 156 -7.08 -13.71 3.56
C ALA A 156 -6.98 -14.36 4.94
N GLN A 157 -6.44 -15.59 5.05
CA GLN A 157 -6.12 -16.20 6.34
C GLN A 157 -5.07 -15.40 7.12
N PHE A 158 -4.12 -14.77 6.43
CA PHE A 158 -2.99 -14.06 7.04
C PHE A 158 -3.16 -12.54 7.07
N PHE A 159 -4.16 -12.01 6.37
CA PHE A 159 -4.38 -10.58 6.19
C PHE A 159 -5.79 -10.14 6.61
N SER A 160 -5.91 -9.03 7.33
CA SER A 160 -7.20 -8.42 7.68
C SER A 160 -7.72 -7.49 6.58
N ASP A 161 -6.82 -6.95 5.76
CA ASP A 161 -7.10 -6.16 4.56
C ASP A 161 -5.90 -6.23 3.58
N ASP A 162 -5.78 -5.27 2.67
CA ASP A 162 -4.75 -5.23 1.64
C ASP A 162 -3.30 -5.44 2.15
N VAL A 163 -2.98 -4.98 3.37
CA VAL A 163 -1.61 -4.97 3.92
C VAL A 163 -1.50 -5.32 5.41
N HIS A 164 -2.56 -5.19 6.20
CA HIS A 164 -2.49 -5.46 7.64
C HIS A 164 -2.60 -6.96 7.92
N LEU A 165 -1.72 -7.45 8.80
CA LEU A 165 -1.66 -8.86 9.14
C LEU A 165 -2.66 -9.24 10.24
N ARG A 166 -3.23 -10.43 10.10
CA ARG A 166 -3.93 -11.15 11.18
C ARG A 166 -2.91 -11.77 12.15
N PRO A 167 -3.33 -12.24 13.34
CA PRO A 167 -2.43 -12.93 14.26
C PRO A 167 -1.61 -14.07 13.63
N ALA A 168 -2.19 -14.83 12.71
CA ALA A 168 -1.47 -15.88 11.98
C ALA A 168 -0.33 -15.32 11.10
N GLY A 169 -0.54 -14.20 10.42
CA GLY A 169 0.50 -13.54 9.60
C GLY A 169 1.58 -12.91 10.48
N ASN A 170 1.18 -12.23 11.56
CA ASN A 170 2.12 -11.66 12.52
C ASN A 170 3.01 -12.71 13.18
N ARG A 171 2.49 -13.92 13.45
CA ARG A 171 3.29 -15.03 13.97
C ARG A 171 4.43 -15.40 13.01
N LEU A 172 4.16 -15.55 11.71
CA LEU A 172 5.19 -15.88 10.72
C LEU A 172 6.27 -14.80 10.62
N VAL A 173 5.87 -13.52 10.67
CA VAL A 173 6.80 -12.38 10.69
C VAL A 173 7.66 -12.39 11.96
N ALA A 174 7.05 -12.61 13.12
CA ALA A 174 7.74 -12.65 14.40
C ALA A 174 8.75 -13.81 14.47
N GLU A 175 8.36 -15.01 14.04
CA GLU A 175 9.24 -16.18 13.97
C GLU A 175 10.45 -15.88 13.09
N ARG A 176 10.23 -15.30 11.90
CA ARG A 176 11.32 -14.96 10.98
C ARG A 176 12.24 -13.87 11.54
N ALA A 177 11.70 -12.92 12.30
CA ALA A 177 12.51 -11.89 12.97
C ALA A 177 13.36 -12.48 14.10
N VAL A 178 12.78 -13.35 14.92
CA VAL A 178 13.50 -14.05 16.00
C VAL A 178 14.65 -14.88 15.42
N ASP A 179 14.40 -15.67 14.36
CA ASP A 179 15.45 -16.45 13.69
C ASP A 179 16.67 -15.59 13.32
N LEU A 180 16.44 -14.40 12.75
CA LEU A 180 17.53 -13.52 12.35
C LEU A 180 18.24 -12.91 13.56
N ILE A 181 17.48 -12.46 14.56
CA ILE A 181 18.02 -11.87 15.79
C ILE A 181 18.93 -12.87 16.52
N GLU A 182 18.53 -14.14 16.60
CA GLU A 182 19.32 -15.23 17.18
C GLU A 182 20.56 -15.53 16.34
N GLN A 183 20.43 -15.63 15.01
CA GLN A 183 21.56 -15.85 14.09
C GLN A 183 22.60 -14.73 14.16
N MET A 184 22.17 -13.51 14.42
CA MET A 184 23.04 -12.35 14.58
C MET A 184 23.55 -12.18 16.02
N HIS A 185 23.12 -13.01 16.97
CA HIS A 185 23.46 -12.90 18.38
C HIS A 185 23.16 -11.52 18.99
N LEU A 186 22.03 -10.91 18.59
CA LEU A 186 21.64 -9.57 19.05
C LEU A 186 20.98 -9.56 20.44
N ILE A 187 20.58 -10.73 20.93
CA ILE A 187 20.09 -10.95 22.29
C ILE A 187 20.99 -12.01 22.89
N ASN A 188 21.52 -11.74 24.08
CA ASN A 188 22.25 -12.74 24.86
C ASN A 188 21.24 -13.57 25.66
N ASP A 189 21.50 -14.89 25.76
CA ASP A 189 20.84 -15.77 26.73
C ASP A 189 21.10 -15.32 28.18
#